data_AF-A0A969RHY5-F1
#
_entry.id   AF-A0A969RHY5-F1
#
_cell.length_a   1.000
_cell.length_b   1.000
_cell.length_c   1.000
_cell.angle_alpha   90.00
_cell.angle_beta   90.00
_cell.angle_gamma   90.00
#
_symmetry.space_group_name_H-M   'P 1'
#
loop_
_entity.id
_entity.type
_entity.pdbx_description
1 polymer ?
#
loop_
_entity_poly.entity_id
_entity_poly.type
_entity_poly.pdbx_seq_one_letter_code
_entity_poly.pdbx_strand_id
1 'polypeptide(L)' 'MVEGLSKSVNINQDVGLLRLKENCHPYYVSGFINSIAGKELTSQIGTGQINPFLGLGKLKKLMIPIFDQDHMNKIGRKD' A
#
# COMPACT_ATOMS: atom_id res chain seq x y z
N MET A 1 8.82 13.50 -12.50
CA MET A 1 9.37 14.50 -11.56
C MET A 1 8.29 14.82 -10.55
N VAL A 2 8.63 14.96 -9.26
CA VAL A 2 7.67 15.38 -8.24
C VAL A 2 7.67 16.91 -8.21
N GLU A 3 6.50 17.52 -8.39
CA GLU A 3 6.34 18.98 -8.39
C GLU A 3 6.48 19.55 -6.96
N GLY A 4 7.02 20.76 -6.82
CA GLY A 4 7.13 21.46 -5.53
C GLY A 4 8.42 21.23 -4.73
N LEU A 5 9.43 20.59 -5.32
CA LEU A 5 10.74 20.42 -4.67
C LEU A 5 11.73 21.50 -5.13
N SER A 6 12.41 22.14 -4.17
CA SER A 6 13.43 23.17 -4.44
C SER A 6 14.73 22.62 -5.03
N LYS A 7 14.93 21.30 -5.00
CA LYS A 7 16.07 20.60 -5.58
C LYS A 7 15.71 19.15 -5.91
N SER A 8 16.53 18.52 -6.76
CA SER A 8 16.45 17.07 -6.97
C SER A 8 16.70 16.34 -5.65
N VAL A 9 15.80 15.43 -5.29
CA VAL A 9 15.93 14.57 -4.12
C VAL A 9 15.88 13.12 -4.55
N ASN A 10 16.70 12.29 -3.91
CA ASN A 10 16.70 10.86 -4.14
C ASN A 10 15.66 10.21 -3.20
N ILE A 11 14.78 9.38 -3.76
CA ILE A 11 13.93 8.49 -2.97
C ILE A 11 14.53 7.10 -3.01
N ASN A 12 14.53 6.39 -1.88
CA ASN A 12 14.95 5.00 -1.89
C ASN A 12 14.07 4.21 -2.90
N GLN A 13 14.72 3.42 -3.77
CA GLN A 13 14.06 2.57 -4.75
C GLN A 13 13.13 1.51 -4.12
N ASP A 14 13.27 1.28 -2.82
CA ASP A 14 12.42 0.39 -2.01
C ASP A 14 11.17 1.09 -1.43
N VAL A 15 10.91 2.36 -1.77
CA VAL A 15 9.73 3.10 -1.32
C VAL A 15 8.76 3.30 -2.48
N GLY A 16 7.54 2.77 -2.31
CA GLY A 16 6.42 2.98 -3.22
C GLY A 16 5.37 3.93 -2.65
N LEU A 17 4.87 4.86 -3.47
CA LEU A 17 3.73 5.71 -3.12
C LEU A 17 2.42 5.06 -3.58
N LEU A 18 1.52 4.77 -2.64
CA LEU A 18 0.14 4.39 -2.94
C LEU A 18 -0.75 5.63 -2.97
N ARG A 19 -1.34 5.94 -4.13
CA ARG A 19 -2.41 6.94 -4.25
C ARG A 19 -3.74 6.21 -4.27
N LEU A 20 -4.55 6.45 -3.24
CA LEU A 20 -5.85 5.80 -3.09
C LEU A 20 -6.91 6.53 -3.91
N LYS A 21 -7.90 5.79 -4.39
CA LYS A 21 -9.09 6.37 -5.00
C LYS A 21 -9.92 7.11 -3.95
N GLU A 22 -10.78 8.02 -4.41
CA GLU A 22 -11.82 8.62 -3.58
C GLU A 22 -12.62 7.50 -2.88
N ASN A 23 -12.95 7.72 -1.60
CA ASN A 23 -13.68 6.81 -0.71
C ASN A 23 -12.88 5.63 -0.11
N CYS A 24 -11.58 5.51 -0.33
CA CYS A 24 -10.74 4.54 0.40
C CYS A 24 -10.06 5.20 1.61
N HIS A 25 -10.39 4.77 2.82
CA HIS A 25 -9.78 5.31 4.03
C HIS A 25 -8.29 4.86 4.15
N PRO A 26 -7.32 5.78 4.25
CA PRO A 26 -5.90 5.42 4.22
C PRO A 26 -5.47 4.45 5.31
N TYR A 27 -5.96 4.63 6.53
CA TYR A 27 -5.65 3.75 7.65
C TYR A 27 -6.34 2.40 7.57
N TYR A 28 -7.48 2.30 6.87
CA TYR A 28 -8.10 1.01 6.59
C TYR A 28 -7.21 0.20 5.64
N VAL A 29 -6.77 0.82 4.53
CA VAL A 29 -5.88 0.19 3.56
C VAL A 29 -4.55 -0.22 4.22
N SER A 30 -3.94 0.68 4.98
CA SER A 30 -2.71 0.38 5.72
C SER A 30 -2.92 -0.74 6.75
N GLY A 31 -4.03 -0.72 7.49
CA GLY A 31 -4.39 -1.76 8.45
C GLY A 31 -4.55 -3.12 7.80
N PHE A 32 -5.23 -3.19 6.65
CA PHE A 32 -5.36 -4.42 5.88
C PHE A 32 -4.01 -4.95 5.40
N ILE A 33 -3.17 -4.11 4.78
CA ILE A 33 -1.84 -4.51 4.29
C ILE A 33 -0.98 -5.07 5.44
N ASN A 34 -1.10 -4.50 6.64
CA ASN A 34 -0.36 -4.93 7.83
C ASN A 34 -1.01 -6.10 8.60
N SER A 35 -2.22 -6.51 8.23
CA SER A 35 -2.89 -7.68 8.79
C SER A 35 -2.17 -8.99 8.39
N ILE A 36 -2.53 -10.10 9.04
CA ILE A 36 -2.02 -11.43 8.67
C ILE A 36 -2.31 -11.71 7.20
N ALA A 37 -3.56 -11.55 6.76
CA ALA A 37 -3.95 -11.79 5.37
C ALA A 37 -3.21 -10.87 4.39
N GLY A 38 -3.08 -9.58 4.70
CA GLY A 38 -2.37 -8.62 3.85
C GLY A 38 -0.89 -8.95 3.70
N LYS A 39 -0.22 -9.36 4.79
CA LYS A 39 1.19 -9.79 4.77
C LYS A 39 1.40 -11.05 3.95
N GLU A 40 0.55 -12.06 4.11
CA GLU A 40 0.64 -13.30 3.33
C GLU A 40 0.40 -13.05 1.83
N LEU A 41 -0.61 -12.24 1.48
CA LEU A 41 -0.84 -11.84 0.09
C LEU A 41 0.35 -11.07 -0.49
N THR A 42 0.92 -10.14 0.29
CA THR A 42 2.09 -9.36 -0.11
C THR A 42 3.33 -10.26 -0.31
N SER A 43 3.53 -11.23 0.58
CA SER A 43 4.61 -12.23 0.48
C SER A 43 4.45 -13.10 -0.76
N GLN A 44 3.22 -13.59 -1.02
CA GLN A 44 2.89 -14.41 -2.19
C GLN A 44 3.18 -13.68 -3.51
N ILE A 45 2.83 -12.40 -3.61
CA ILE A 45 3.10 -11.62 -4.82
C ILE A 45 4.55 -11.11 -4.89
N GLY A 46 5.30 -11.16 -3.79
CA GLY A 46 6.73 -10.84 -3.76
C GLY A 46 7.57 -11.74 -4.67
N THR A 47 8.87 -11.47 -4.76
CA THR A 47 9.83 -12.43 -5.32
C THR A 47 10.24 -13.42 -4.24
N GLY A 48 10.14 -14.73 -4.51
CA GLY A 48 10.57 -15.78 -3.58
C GLY A 48 12.09 -16.04 -3.56
N GLN A 49 12.90 -15.02 -3.87
CA GLN A 49 14.37 -15.13 -3.93
C GLN A 49 15.02 -14.61 -2.64
N ILE A 50 16.36 -14.73 -2.57
CA ILE A 50 17.18 -14.34 -1.41
C ILE A 50 16.94 -12.88 -0.97
N ASN A 51 16.58 -12.00 -1.91
CA ASN A 51 16.10 -10.64 -1.61
C ASN A 51 14.63 -10.50 -2.02
N PRO A 52 13.67 -10.61 -1.08
CA PRO A 52 12.25 -10.46 -1.38
C PRO A 52 11.96 -9.01 -1.75
N PHE A 53 11.58 -8.79 -3.01
CA PHE A 53 11.28 -7.49 -3.58
C PHE A 53 9.85 -7.47 -4.13
N LEU A 54 9.13 -6.39 -3.83
CA LEU A 54 7.81 -6.14 -4.38
C LEU A 54 7.86 -5.02 -5.42
N GLY A 55 8.10 -5.40 -6.66
CA GLY A 55 8.09 -4.43 -7.77
C GLY A 55 6.72 -3.80 -7.99
N LEU A 56 6.69 -2.54 -8.44
CA LEU A 56 5.47 -1.75 -8.68
C LEU A 56 4.45 -2.47 -9.58
N GLY A 57 4.90 -3.23 -10.57
CA GLY A 57 4.02 -4.00 -11.45
C GLY A 57 3.25 -5.10 -10.73
N LYS A 58 3.87 -5.73 -9.72
CA LYS A 58 3.22 -6.75 -8.87
C LYS A 58 2.39 -6.11 -7.76
N LEU A 59 2.84 -4.99 -7.19
CA LEU A 59 2.08 -4.22 -6.21
C LEU A 59 0.68 -3.85 -6.72
N LYS A 60 0.53 -3.54 -8.02
CA LYS A 60 -0.77 -3.31 -8.67
C LYS A 60 -1.73 -4.50 -8.66
N LYS A 61 -1.24 -5.72 -8.40
CA LYS A 61 -2.03 -6.95 -8.31
C LYS A 61 -2.46 -7.28 -6.87
N LEU A 62 -2.01 -6.50 -5.88
CA LEU A 62 -2.41 -6.70 -4.50
C LEU A 62 -3.92 -6.47 -4.38
N MET A 63 -4.64 -7.53 -4.01
CA MET A 63 -6.08 -7.47 -3.81
C MET A 63 -6.36 -6.91 -2.42
N ILE A 64 -7.15 -5.83 -2.37
CA ILE A 64 -7.59 -5.19 -1.13
C ILE A 64 -9.12 -5.31 -1.08
N PRO A 65 -9.70 -5.85 0.00
CA PRO A 65 -11.15 -5.89 0.15
C PRO A 65 -11.69 -4.47 0.26
N ILE A 66 -12.74 -4.17 -0.51
CA ILE A 66 -13.42 -2.87 -0.50
C ILE A 66 -14.80 -3.08 0.11
N PHE A 67 -15.10 -2.29 1.13
CA PHE A 67 -16.43 -2.22 1.75
C PHE A 67 -17.04 -0.84 1.48
N ASP A 68 -18.24 -0.58 1.99
CA ASP A 68 -18.76 0.80 1.98
C ASP A 68 -17.89 1.73 2.83
N GLN A 69 -18.01 3.02 2.52
CA GLN A 69 -17.17 4.06 3.09
C GLN A 69 -17.29 4.15 4.61
N ASP A 70 -18.49 4.00 5.16
CA ASP A 70 -18.72 4.12 6.60
C ASP A 70 -18.06 2.97 7.37
N HIS A 71 -18.15 1.73 6.86
CA HIS A 71 -17.43 0.60 7.45
C HIS A 71 -15.92 0.76 7.38
N MET A 72 -15.36 1.16 6.23
CA MET A 72 -13.92 1.38 6.10
C MET A 72 -13.44 2.53 7.01
N ASN A 73 -14.23 3.59 7.13
CA ASN A 73 -13.95 4.70 8.04
C ASN A 73 -13.97 4.24 9.50
N LYS A 74 -14.96 3.42 9.90
CA LYS A 74 -15.05 2.89 11.27
C LYS A 74 -13.82 2.07 11.64
N ILE A 75 -13.37 1.19 10.76
CA ILE A 75 -12.17 0.35 10.99
C ILE A 75 -10.89 1.21 10.97
N GLY A 76 -10.82 2.17 10.06
CA GLY A 76 -9.64 3.02 9.89
C GLY A 76 -9.49 4.10 10.96
N ARG A 77 -10.52 4.35 11.79
CA ARG A 77 -10.39 5.22 12.96
C ARG A 77 -9.40 4.58 13.92
N LYS A 78 -8.33 5.31 14.19
CA LYS A 78 -7.44 5.06 15.32
C LYS A 78 -8.09 5.78 16.51
N ASP A 79 -8.25 5.08 17.63
CA ASP A 79 -8.61 5.72 18.90
C ASP A 79 -7.59 6.83 19.25
#